data_AF-A0A521ZQ31-F1
#
_entry.id   AF-A0A521ZQ31-F1
#
_cell.length_a   1.000
_cell.length_b   1.000
_cell.length_c   1.000
_cell.angle_alpha   90.00
_cell.angle_beta   90.00
_cell.angle_gamma   90.00
#
_symmetry.space_group_name_H-M   'P 1'
#
loop_
_entity.id
_entity.type
_entity.pdbx_description
1 polymer ?
#
loop_
_entity_poly.entity_id
_entity_poly.type
_entity_poly.pdbx_seq_one_letter_code
_entity_poly.pdbx_strand_id
1 'polypeptide(L)'
;MGGNLGDVAARLREAVRGLAALPGTQVEAVSSLYCTKPVESSGPDYLNAVAVLQSALGPHELLRALLALELTHDRERPYQNAPRTLDLDLLWYGGYACCTPALSLPHPRMMQRAFVLVPLAEALGELHSGVAGGVAGGESPVLPDPVAVVALAQEQGIAAAGAFDLS
;
A
#
# COMPACT_ATOMS: atom_id res chain seq x y z
N MET A 1 0.87 1.37 1.83
CA MET A 1 1.30 2.63 2.46
C MET A 1 0.71 2.69 3.86
N GLY A 2 1.45 3.10 4.88
CA GLY A 2 0.87 3.29 6.22
C GLY A 2 1.75 4.07 7.19
N GLY A 3 1.18 4.49 8.31
CA GLY A 3 1.88 5.22 9.37
C GLY A 3 1.01 5.39 10.61
N ASN A 4 1.60 5.79 11.73
CA ASN A 4 0.89 6.02 13.00
C ASN A 4 1.44 7.18 13.83
N LEU A 5 2.38 7.96 13.28
CA LEU A 5 2.95 9.13 13.95
C LEU A 5 2.62 10.43 13.22
N GLY A 6 2.27 11.48 13.97
CA GLY A 6 1.96 12.83 13.48
C GLY A 6 0.76 12.86 12.52
N ASP A 7 0.78 13.77 11.55
CA ASP A 7 -0.28 13.87 10.53
C ASP A 7 -0.09 12.80 9.44
N VAL A 8 -0.48 11.56 9.76
CA VAL A 8 -0.32 10.42 8.86
C VAL A 8 -1.12 10.62 7.56
N ALA A 9 -2.32 11.22 7.63
CA ALA A 9 -3.12 11.44 6.44
C ALA A 9 -2.43 12.40 5.46
N ALA A 10 -1.81 13.48 5.96
CA ALA A 10 -0.99 14.37 5.13
C ALA A 10 0.21 13.66 4.52
N ARG A 11 0.93 12.86 5.31
CA ARG A 11 2.09 12.09 4.82
C ARG A 11 1.72 11.07 3.76
N LEU A 12 0.58 10.40 3.90
CA LEU A 12 0.09 9.47 2.87
C LEU A 12 -0.26 10.22 1.58
N ARG A 13 -0.88 11.41 1.66
CA ARG A 13 -1.14 12.27 0.49
C ARG A 13 0.17 12.70 -0.19
N GLU A 14 1.16 13.13 0.59
CA GLU A 14 2.48 13.49 0.09
C GLU A 14 3.21 12.30 -0.53
N ALA A 15 3.10 11.12 0.06
CA ALA A 15 3.63 9.88 -0.50
C ALA A 15 3.02 9.58 -1.88
N VAL A 16 1.70 9.70 -2.04
CA VAL A 16 1.04 9.52 -3.35
C VAL A 16 1.54 10.53 -4.37
N ARG A 17 1.67 11.81 -3.99
CA ARG A 17 2.25 12.84 -4.87
C ARG A 17 3.71 12.52 -5.23
N GLY A 18 4.49 12.02 -4.28
CA GLY A 18 5.87 11.57 -4.50
C GLY A 18 5.95 10.38 -5.47
N LEU A 19 5.03 9.41 -5.35
CA LEU A 19 4.91 8.28 -6.28
C LEU A 19 4.57 8.74 -7.69
N ALA A 20 3.61 9.66 -7.83
CA ALA A 20 3.22 10.25 -9.12
C ALA A 20 4.35 11.08 -9.77
N ALA A 21 5.29 11.60 -8.97
CA ALA A 21 6.44 12.35 -9.45
C ALA A 21 7.62 11.45 -9.86
N LEU A 22 7.57 10.13 -9.62
CA LEU A 22 8.64 9.21 -10.02
C LEU A 22 8.72 9.11 -11.56
N PRO A 23 9.94 9.04 -12.14
CA PRO A 23 10.10 8.93 -13.59
C PRO A 23 9.35 7.72 -14.16
N GLY A 24 8.59 7.94 -15.24
CA GLY A 24 7.85 6.90 -15.94
C GLY A 24 6.84 6.17 -15.06
N THR A 25 6.32 6.82 -14.02
CA THR A 25 5.35 6.25 -13.08
C THR A 25 4.06 7.05 -13.09
N GLN A 26 2.93 6.36 -13.04
CA GLN A 26 1.59 6.91 -12.97
C GLN A 26 0.84 6.20 -11.84
N VAL A 27 0.09 6.97 -11.05
CA VAL A 27 -0.82 6.44 -10.04
C VAL A 27 -2.16 6.19 -10.73
N GLU A 28 -2.57 4.93 -10.81
CA GLU A 28 -3.80 4.50 -11.49
C GLU A 28 -5.01 4.52 -10.55
N ALA A 29 -4.80 4.11 -9.31
CA ALA A 29 -5.83 4.07 -8.28
C ALA A 29 -5.21 4.21 -6.88
N VAL A 30 -5.99 4.75 -5.94
CA VAL A 30 -5.66 4.77 -4.52
C VAL A 30 -6.91 4.37 -3.74
N SER A 31 -6.77 3.45 -2.80
CA SER A 31 -7.87 3.05 -1.91
C SER A 31 -8.24 4.17 -0.94
N SER A 32 -9.40 4.06 -0.30
CA SER A 32 -9.72 4.79 0.93
C SER A 32 -8.68 4.58 2.03
N LEU A 33 -8.74 5.42 3.06
CA LEU A 33 -7.95 5.27 4.28
C LEU A 33 -8.61 4.23 5.20
N TYR A 34 -7.79 3.35 5.77
CA TYR A 34 -8.22 2.33 6.74
C TYR A 34 -7.45 2.47 8.04
N CYS A 35 -8.17 2.53 9.15
CA CYS A 35 -7.63 2.55 10.49
C CYS A 35 -7.47 1.13 11.03
N THR A 36 -6.31 0.83 11.61
CA THR A 36 -6.03 -0.43 12.30
C THR A 36 -5.28 -0.24 13.60
N LYS A 37 -5.61 -1.05 14.60
CA LYS A 37 -4.81 -1.10 15.82
C LYS A 37 -3.37 -1.56 15.55
N PRO A 38 -2.38 -1.09 16.32
CA PRO A 38 -1.02 -1.60 16.23
C PRO A 38 -0.97 -3.11 16.45
N VAL A 39 -0.39 -3.84 15.49
CA VAL A 39 -0.08 -5.27 15.63
C VAL A 39 1.36 -5.37 16.13
N GLU A 40 1.57 -6.00 17.29
CA GLU A 40 2.90 -6.21 17.89
C GLU A 40 3.71 -4.90 18.11
N SER A 41 3.01 -3.79 18.33
CA SER A 41 3.58 -2.47 18.64
C SER A 41 2.69 -1.76 19.67
N SER A 42 3.25 -0.82 20.41
CA SER A 42 2.49 0.17 21.18
C SER A 42 2.33 1.47 20.38
N GLY A 43 1.31 2.26 20.67
CA GLY A 43 1.15 3.61 20.10
C GLY A 43 -0.25 3.89 19.55
N PRO A 44 -0.40 5.00 18.80
CA PRO A 44 -1.65 5.34 18.12
C PRO A 44 -1.99 4.30 17.05
N ASP A 45 -3.26 4.28 16.66
CA ASP A 45 -3.73 3.49 15.53
C ASP A 45 -3.02 3.89 14.23
N TYR A 46 -2.87 2.93 13.34
CA TYR A 46 -2.29 3.12 12.02
C TYR A 46 -3.36 3.56 11.03
N LEU A 47 -3.02 4.50 10.15
CA LEU A 47 -3.73 4.68 8.89
C LEU A 47 -2.98 3.95 7.78
N ASN A 48 -3.73 3.22 6.95
CA ASN A 48 -3.22 2.43 5.85
C ASN A 48 -4.00 2.72 4.57
N ALA A 49 -3.32 2.64 3.44
CA ALA A 49 -3.91 2.71 2.11
C ALA A 49 -3.04 1.96 1.09
N VAL A 50 -3.63 1.58 -0.05
CA VAL A 50 -2.95 0.94 -1.17
C VAL A 50 -3.05 1.84 -2.39
N ALA A 51 -1.93 1.98 -3.10
CA ALA A 51 -1.87 2.65 -4.40
C ALA A 51 -1.52 1.61 -5.47
N VAL A 52 -2.20 1.69 -6.61
CA VAL A 52 -1.89 0.91 -7.82
C VAL A 52 -1.14 1.83 -8.78
N LEU A 53 -0.01 1.35 -9.27
CA LEU A 53 0.89 2.11 -10.11
C LEU A 53 1.09 1.42 -11.46
N GLN A 54 1.13 2.21 -12.53
CA GLN A 54 1.82 1.83 -13.75
C GLN A 54 3.23 2.44 -13.70
N SER A 55 4.28 1.64 -13.90
CA SER A 55 5.66 2.14 -13.80
C SER A 55 6.57 1.49 -14.84
N ALA A 56 7.43 2.28 -15.45
CA ALA A 56 8.53 1.83 -16.30
C ALA A 56 9.78 1.42 -15.49
N LEU A 57 9.82 1.72 -14.18
CA LEU A 57 10.92 1.34 -13.29
C LEU A 57 10.85 -0.15 -12.97
N GLY A 58 12.00 -0.83 -12.96
CA GLY A 58 12.06 -2.22 -12.51
C GLY A 58 11.74 -2.37 -11.01
N PRO A 59 11.41 -3.58 -10.52
CA PRO A 59 10.96 -3.79 -9.14
C PRO A 59 12.00 -3.36 -8.09
N HIS A 60 13.28 -3.54 -8.37
CA HIS A 60 14.36 -3.10 -7.48
C HIS A 60 14.58 -1.58 -7.51
N GLU A 61 14.35 -0.93 -8.65
CA GLU A 61 14.41 0.54 -8.76
C GLU A 61 13.24 1.19 -8.03
N LEU A 62 12.05 0.64 -8.23
CA LEU A 62 10.85 1.07 -7.52
C LEU A 62 11.04 0.90 -6.02
N LEU A 63 11.53 -0.24 -5.53
CA LEU A 63 11.85 -0.43 -4.11
C LEU A 63 12.80 0.67 -3.58
N ARG A 64 13.87 0.99 -4.32
CA ARG A 64 14.78 2.07 -3.91
C ARG A 64 14.10 3.43 -3.85
N ALA A 65 13.21 3.72 -4.81
CA ALA A 65 12.43 4.96 -4.82
C ALA A 65 11.46 5.03 -3.63
N LEU A 66 10.80 3.93 -3.27
CA LEU A 66 9.94 3.85 -2.08
C LEU A 66 10.74 4.13 -0.80
N LEU A 67 11.89 3.47 -0.63
CA LEU A 67 12.76 3.69 0.53
C LEU A 67 13.28 5.12 0.60
N ALA A 68 13.59 5.75 -0.55
CA ALA A 68 13.99 7.15 -0.58
C ALA A 68 12.85 8.08 -0.15
N LEU A 69 11.61 7.84 -0.60
CA LEU A 69 10.44 8.59 -0.16
C LEU A 69 10.18 8.44 1.33
N GLU A 70 10.38 7.25 1.92
CA GLU A 70 10.26 7.08 3.37
C GLU A 70 11.25 7.97 4.14
N LEU A 71 12.49 8.06 3.66
CA LEU A 71 13.52 8.88 4.29
C LEU A 71 13.17 10.37 4.23
N THR A 72 12.53 10.86 3.17
CA THR A 72 12.08 12.26 3.10
C THR A 72 10.92 12.57 4.04
N HIS A 73 10.27 11.57 4.61
CA HIS A 73 9.19 11.73 5.60
C HIS A 73 9.65 11.36 7.02
N ASP A 74 10.95 11.48 7.30
CA ASP A 74 11.56 11.26 8.62
C ASP A 74 11.32 9.85 9.18
N ARG A 75 11.30 8.83 8.32
CA ARG A 75 11.18 7.44 8.79
C ARG A 75 12.46 6.99 9.50
N GLU A 76 12.35 6.70 10.79
CA GLU A 76 13.40 6.06 11.58
C GLU A 76 13.12 4.57 11.83
N ARG A 77 14.17 3.76 12.03
CA ARG A 77 14.07 2.32 12.33
C ARG A 77 14.91 1.93 13.56
N PRO A 78 14.64 2.52 14.74
CA PRO A 78 15.46 2.28 15.94
C PRO A 78 15.33 0.86 16.50
N TYR A 79 14.20 0.19 16.24
CA TYR A 79 13.93 -1.20 16.62
C TYR A 79 12.86 -1.81 15.72
N GLN A 80 12.67 -3.13 15.81
CA GLN A 80 11.66 -3.85 15.02
C GLN A 80 10.25 -3.37 15.39
N ASN A 81 9.40 -3.10 14.39
CA ASN A 81 8.03 -2.59 14.55
C ASN A 81 7.94 -1.21 15.24
N ALA A 82 8.99 -0.39 15.20
CA ALA A 82 8.91 0.98 15.70
C ALA A 82 7.75 1.76 15.04
N PRO A 83 7.06 2.63 15.81
CA PRO A 83 6.11 3.59 15.26
C PRO A 83 6.75 4.39 14.13
N ARG A 84 5.98 4.69 13.09
CA ARG A 84 6.51 5.23 11.84
C ARG A 84 5.64 6.35 11.30
N THR A 85 6.30 7.34 10.74
CA THR A 85 5.71 8.46 10.01
C THR A 85 5.14 7.99 8.67
N LEU A 86 5.88 7.15 7.95
CA LEU A 86 5.50 6.56 6.67
C LEU A 86 6.16 5.19 6.46
N ASP A 87 5.45 4.29 5.80
CA ASP A 87 5.84 2.92 5.44
C ASP A 87 5.31 2.58 4.04
N LEU A 88 6.20 2.27 3.12
CA LEU A 88 5.91 1.97 1.72
C LEU A 88 6.43 0.57 1.37
N ASP A 89 5.54 -0.41 1.46
CA ASP A 89 5.81 -1.78 1.02
C ASP A 89 5.45 -1.98 -0.47
N LEU A 90 6.36 -2.59 -1.23
CA LEU A 90 6.05 -3.10 -2.57
C LEU A 90 5.38 -4.48 -2.45
N LEU A 91 4.07 -4.54 -2.73
CA LEU A 91 3.26 -5.74 -2.49
C LEU A 91 3.33 -6.76 -3.63
N TRP A 92 3.22 -6.30 -4.87
CA TRP A 92 3.15 -7.12 -6.06
C TRP A 92 3.62 -6.29 -7.27
N TYR A 93 4.20 -6.94 -8.28
CA TYR A 93 4.71 -6.25 -9.46
C TYR A 93 4.58 -7.13 -10.70
N GLY A 94 3.62 -6.86 -11.60
CA GLY A 94 3.55 -7.43 -12.96
C GLY A 94 3.81 -8.94 -13.11
N GLY A 95 3.38 -9.78 -12.17
CA GLY A 95 3.64 -11.22 -12.17
C GLY A 95 5.09 -11.62 -11.79
N TYR A 96 5.96 -10.65 -11.57
CA TYR A 96 7.34 -10.83 -11.15
C TYR A 96 7.42 -11.47 -9.76
N ALA A 97 8.10 -12.61 -9.70
CA ALA A 97 8.36 -13.33 -8.46
C ALA A 97 9.86 -13.31 -8.15
N CYS A 98 10.20 -12.99 -6.91
CA CYS A 98 11.58 -13.10 -6.42
C CYS A 98 11.60 -13.36 -4.91
N CYS A 99 12.70 -13.96 -4.46
CA CYS A 99 12.97 -14.18 -3.04
C CYS A 99 14.44 -13.89 -2.80
N THR A 100 14.75 -12.63 -2.49
CA THR A 100 16.11 -12.17 -2.18
C THR A 100 16.13 -11.50 -0.80
N PRO A 101 17.29 -11.34 -0.17
CA PRO A 101 17.39 -10.60 1.09
C PRO A 101 16.89 -9.15 1.02
N ALA A 102 16.96 -8.52 -0.17
CA ALA A 102 16.57 -7.13 -0.37
C ALA A 102 15.08 -6.99 -0.78
N LEU A 103 14.54 -7.95 -1.51
CA LEU A 103 13.18 -7.89 -2.07
C LEU A 103 12.59 -9.30 -2.19
N SER A 104 11.35 -9.45 -1.71
CA SER A 104 10.55 -10.65 -1.89
C SER A 104 9.19 -10.27 -2.47
N LEU A 105 8.87 -10.82 -3.65
CA LEU A 105 7.63 -10.56 -4.39
C LEU A 105 6.97 -11.87 -4.83
N PRO A 106 5.63 -11.99 -4.75
CA PRO A 106 4.72 -11.10 -4.02
C PRO A 106 5.10 -11.00 -2.54
N HIS A 107 4.74 -9.89 -1.88
CA HIS A 107 5.13 -9.66 -0.50
C HIS A 107 4.60 -10.79 0.38
N PRO A 108 5.46 -11.51 1.13
CA PRO A 108 5.13 -12.83 1.68
C PRO A 108 3.98 -12.81 2.69
N ARG A 109 3.73 -11.65 3.32
CA ARG A 109 2.65 -11.47 4.30
C ARG A 109 1.43 -10.71 3.76
N MET A 110 1.39 -10.35 2.48
CA MET A 110 0.28 -9.54 1.95
C MET A 110 -1.07 -10.26 2.08
N MET A 111 -1.07 -11.58 1.92
CA MET A 111 -2.29 -12.41 2.00
C MET A 111 -2.77 -12.70 3.43
N GLN A 112 -2.04 -12.24 4.44
CA GLN A 112 -2.36 -12.48 5.85
C GLN A 112 -2.83 -11.21 6.58
N ARG A 113 -2.87 -10.08 5.88
CA ARG A 113 -3.06 -8.75 6.48
C ARG A 113 -4.30 -8.09 5.91
N ALA A 114 -5.33 -7.94 6.75
CA ALA A 114 -6.58 -7.32 6.32
C ALA A 114 -6.40 -5.86 5.87
N PHE A 115 -5.53 -5.11 6.55
CA PHE A 115 -5.16 -3.74 6.18
C PHE A 115 -4.41 -3.61 4.86
N VAL A 116 -4.03 -4.73 4.25
CA VAL A 116 -3.51 -4.80 2.88
C VAL A 116 -4.62 -5.25 1.93
N LEU A 117 -5.30 -6.34 2.27
CA LEU A 117 -6.26 -6.96 1.36
C LEU A 117 -7.52 -6.14 1.12
N VAL A 118 -8.08 -5.51 2.15
CA VAL A 118 -9.29 -4.68 2.00
C VAL A 118 -9.04 -3.46 1.12
N PRO A 119 -8.04 -2.60 1.39
CA PRO A 119 -7.73 -1.48 0.49
C PRO A 119 -7.27 -1.94 -0.90
N LEU A 120 -6.56 -3.07 -1.02
CA LEU A 120 -6.17 -3.60 -2.33
C LEU A 120 -7.39 -4.04 -3.16
N ALA A 121 -8.36 -4.71 -2.55
CA ALA A 121 -9.59 -5.13 -3.23
C ALA A 121 -10.41 -3.93 -3.70
N GLU A 122 -10.51 -2.88 -2.87
CA GLU A 122 -11.16 -1.62 -3.23
C GLU A 122 -10.45 -0.95 -4.42
N ALA A 123 -9.14 -0.74 -4.33
CA ALA A 123 -8.38 -0.05 -5.38
C ALA A 123 -8.43 -0.79 -6.74
N LEU A 124 -8.38 -2.13 -6.73
CA LEU A 124 -8.56 -2.93 -7.94
C LEU A 124 -10.00 -2.87 -8.46
N GLY A 125 -11.00 -2.82 -7.57
CA GLY A 125 -12.40 -2.64 -7.95
C GLY A 125 -12.63 -1.31 -8.68
N GLU A 126 -12.11 -0.21 -8.15
CA GLU A 126 -12.17 1.12 -8.77
C GLU A 126 -11.44 1.18 -10.12
N LEU A 127 -10.27 0.54 -10.20
CA LEU A 127 -9.51 0.46 -11.45
C LEU A 127 -10.31 -0.26 -12.55
N HIS A 128 -11.01 -1.34 -12.21
CA HIS A 128 -11.84 -2.09 -13.17
C HIS A 128 -13.16 -1.40 -13.50
N SER A 129 -13.76 -0.67 -12.54
CA SER A 129 -15.04 0.03 -12.74
C SER A 129 -14.90 1.28 -13.61
N GLY A 130 -13.73 1.93 -13.61
CA GLY A 130 -13.41 3.12 -14.41
C GLY A 130 -13.23 2.89 -15.92
N VAL A 131 -13.33 1.65 -16.40
CA VAL A 131 -12.98 1.27 -17.78
C VAL A 131 -14.19 1.29 -18.71
N ALA A 132 -14.59 2.49 -19.13
CA ALA A 132 -15.18 2.70 -20.46
C ALA A 132 -14.07 3.11 -21.45
N GLY A 133 -13.01 2.30 -21.57
CA GLY A 133 -11.88 2.61 -22.44
C GLY A 133 -10.59 1.87 -22.08
N GLY A 134 -10.57 0.56 -22.36
CA GLY A 134 -9.37 -0.28 -22.50
C GLY A 134 -8.25 -0.14 -21.46
N VAL A 135 -8.25 -0.99 -20.43
CA VAL A 135 -7.01 -1.28 -19.70
C VAL A 135 -6.11 -2.10 -20.62
N ALA A 136 -4.87 -1.66 -20.79
CA ALA A 136 -3.80 -2.53 -21.27
C ALA A 136 -3.74 -3.76 -20.34
N GLY A 137 -3.84 -4.96 -20.92
CA GLY A 137 -3.96 -6.23 -20.20
C GLY A 137 -2.71 -6.60 -19.39
N GLY A 138 -2.52 -5.95 -18.25
CA GLY A 138 -1.62 -6.37 -17.20
C GLY A 138 -2.28 -7.43 -16.32
N GLU A 139 -1.51 -8.41 -15.86
CA GLU A 139 -1.96 -9.34 -14.81
C GLU A 139 -2.30 -8.56 -13.54
N SER A 140 -3.21 -9.10 -12.72
CA SER A 140 -3.52 -8.59 -11.38
C SER A 140 -3.19 -9.66 -10.35
N PRO A 141 -2.86 -9.30 -9.10
CA PRO A 141 -2.69 -10.28 -8.04
C PRO A 141 -4.02 -11.03 -7.82
N VAL A 142 -3.94 -12.36 -7.70
CA VAL A 142 -5.10 -13.17 -7.31
C VAL A 142 -5.36 -12.95 -5.83
N LEU A 143 -6.47 -12.29 -5.52
CA LEU A 143 -6.91 -12.05 -4.14
C LEU A 143 -7.71 -13.25 -3.60
N PRO A 144 -7.77 -13.43 -2.27
CA PRO A 144 -8.73 -14.33 -1.66
C PRO A 144 -10.17 -13.96 -2.03
N ASP A 145 -11.08 -14.92 -1.91
CA ASP A 145 -12.51 -14.67 -2.08
C ASP A 145 -12.99 -13.53 -1.15
N PRO A 146 -13.90 -12.64 -1.60
CA PRO A 146 -14.38 -11.51 -0.80
C PRO A 146 -14.89 -11.89 0.59
N VAL A 147 -15.51 -13.07 0.76
CA VAL A 147 -15.99 -13.53 2.08
C VAL A 147 -14.82 -13.73 3.04
N ALA A 148 -13.70 -14.30 2.57
CA ALA A 148 -12.51 -14.49 3.38
C ALA A 148 -11.86 -13.15 3.75
N VAL A 149 -11.85 -12.19 2.82
CA VAL A 149 -11.33 -10.84 3.07
C VAL A 149 -12.17 -10.12 4.15
N VAL A 150 -13.50 -10.21 4.08
CA VAL A 150 -14.40 -9.64 5.10
C VAL A 150 -14.23 -10.31 6.46
N ALA A 151 -14.13 -11.64 6.50
CA ALA A 151 -13.90 -12.37 7.75
C ALA A 151 -12.58 -11.96 8.43
N LEU A 152 -11.50 -11.86 7.65
CA LEU A 152 -10.20 -11.42 8.15
C LEU A 152 -10.23 -9.96 8.63
N ALA A 153 -10.97 -9.09 7.94
CA ALA A 153 -11.16 -7.70 8.32
C ALA A 153 -11.85 -7.56 9.69
N GLN A 154 -12.87 -8.37 9.95
CA GLN A 154 -13.55 -8.44 11.23
C GLN A 154 -12.62 -8.97 12.33
N GLU A 155 -11.89 -10.04 12.04
CA GLU A 155 -10.93 -10.65 12.98
C GLU A 155 -9.82 -9.66 13.38
N GLN A 156 -9.27 -8.93 12.41
CA GLN A 156 -8.18 -7.97 12.64
C GLN A 156 -8.65 -6.57 13.00
N GLY A 157 -9.97 -6.36 13.12
CA GLY A 157 -10.57 -5.12 13.59
C GLY A 157 -10.20 -3.89 12.76
N ILE A 158 -10.20 -4.02 11.44
CA ILE A 158 -9.94 -2.88 10.55
C ILE A 158 -11.22 -2.06 10.33
N ALA A 159 -11.08 -0.74 10.23
CA ALA A 159 -12.22 0.16 9.99
C ALA A 159 -11.89 1.17 8.89
N ALA A 160 -12.87 1.51 8.05
CA ALA A 160 -12.72 2.62 7.12
C ALA A 160 -12.56 3.93 7.91
N ALA A 161 -11.57 4.74 7.55
CA ALA A 161 -11.25 6.03 8.17
C ALA A 161 -11.67 7.23 7.32
N GLY A 162 -12.11 6.99 6.08
CA GLY A 162 -12.57 8.01 5.14
C GLY A 162 -11.99 7.83 3.75
N ALA A 163 -12.52 8.59 2.78
CA ALA A 163 -12.00 8.62 1.43
C ALA A 163 -10.58 9.21 1.39
N PHE A 164 -9.79 8.77 0.41
CA PHE A 164 -8.47 9.32 0.15
C PHE A 164 -8.62 10.58 -0.71
N ASP A 165 -8.74 11.74 -0.06
CA ASP A 165 -8.84 13.01 -0.77
C ASP A 165 -7.46 13.43 -1.32
N LEU A 166 -7.34 13.58 -2.63
CA LEU A 166 -6.12 14.04 -3.30
C LEU A 166 -6.12 15.54 -3.62
N SER A 167 -7.21 16.26 -3.32
CA SER A 167 -7.37 17.70 -3.60
C SER A 167 -6.41 18.61 -2.84
#